data_AF-R4G7B3-F1
#
_entry.id   AF-R4G7B3-F1
#
_cell.length_a   1.000
_cell.length_b   1.000
_cell.length_c   1.000
_cell.angle_alpha   90.00
_cell.angle_beta   90.00
_cell.angle_gamma   90.00
#
_symmetry.space_group_name_H-M   'P 1'
#
loop_
_entity.id
_entity.type
_entity.pdbx_description
1 polymer ?
#
loop_
_entity_poly.entity_id
_entity_poly.type
_entity_poly.pdbx_seq_one_letter_code
_entity_poly.pdbx_strand_id
1 'polypeptide(L)'
;MGIYLKIKQIEGEKMMNETVVIVSIVSLIVIILLIGIPIRLTRFIGEGIARLVIGALFIFLINVVGGVLGIHLPINLFTVAVTGFLGIPGVVALIFLQQYVIS
;
A
#
# COMPACT_ATOMS: atom_id res chain seq x y z
N MET A 1 10.35 -36.38 46.79
CA MET A 1 9.39 -36.18 45.68
C MET A 1 8.48 -34.96 45.88
N GLY A 2 7.82 -34.78 47.03
CA GLY A 2 6.83 -33.67 47.23
C GLY A 2 7.36 -32.22 47.17
N ILE A 3 8.58 -31.96 47.66
CA ILE A 3 9.18 -30.61 47.64
C ILE A 3 9.48 -30.16 46.20
N TYR A 4 9.94 -31.07 45.35
CA TYR A 4 10.20 -30.80 43.93
C TYR A 4 8.93 -30.40 43.18
N LEU A 5 7.81 -31.05 43.47
CA LEU A 5 6.52 -30.69 42.87
C LEU A 5 6.04 -29.31 43.31
N LYS A 6 6.29 -28.92 44.57
CA LYS A 6 5.95 -27.58 45.06
C LYS A 6 6.81 -26.48 44.43
N ILE A 7 8.11 -26.72 44.25
CA ILE A 7 9.01 -25.77 43.56
C ILE A 7 8.61 -25.63 42.09
N LYS A 8 8.33 -26.73 41.39
CA LYS A 8 7.87 -26.69 39.99
C LYS A 8 6.52 -25.99 39.83
N GLN A 9 5.63 -26.07 40.81
CA GLN A 9 4.36 -25.33 40.83
C GLN A 9 4.57 -23.82 41.02
N ILE A 10 5.43 -23.42 41.96
CA ILE A 10 5.75 -22.00 42.20
C ILE A 10 6.47 -21.38 41.00
N GLU A 11 7.40 -22.12 40.41
CA GLU A 11 8.14 -21.67 39.23
C GLU A 11 7.22 -21.58 38.01
N GLY A 12 6.30 -22.52 37.83
CA GLY A 12 5.25 -22.45 36.80
C GLY A 12 4.31 -21.24 36.96
N GLU A 13 3.87 -20.95 38.18
CA GLU A 13 3.01 -19.78 38.47
C GLU A 13 3.75 -18.46 38.19
N LYS A 14 5.02 -18.37 38.62
CA LYS A 14 5.87 -17.20 38.36
C LYS A 14 6.06 -16.95 36.86
N MET A 15 6.34 -18.00 36.09
CA MET A 15 6.50 -17.92 34.63
C MET A 15 5.20 -17.48 33.92
N MET A 16 4.03 -17.94 34.40
CA MET A 16 2.74 -17.49 33.87
C MET A 16 2.50 -16.00 34.10
N ASN A 17 2.80 -15.47 35.29
CA ASN A 17 2.60 -14.06 35.60
C ASN A 17 3.51 -13.15 34.75
N GLU A 18 4.80 -13.50 34.62
CA GLU A 18 5.74 -12.76 33.76
C GLU A 18 5.31 -12.76 32.30
N THR A 19 4.80 -13.90 31.79
CA THR A 19 4.28 -14.01 30.43
C THR A 19 3.05 -13.13 30.21
N VAL A 20 2.12 -13.09 31.17
CA VAL A 20 0.92 -12.23 31.09
C VAL A 20 1.29 -10.74 31.08
N VAL A 21 2.28 -10.33 31.88
CA VAL A 21 2.78 -8.96 31.89
C VAL A 21 3.42 -8.60 30.54
N ILE A 22 4.27 -9.47 29.98
CA ILE A 22 4.89 -9.22 28.68
C ILE A 22 3.84 -9.13 27.57
N VAL A 23 2.90 -10.08 27.52
CA VAL A 23 1.83 -10.10 26.50
C VAL A 23 0.94 -8.87 26.61
N SER A 24 0.61 -8.41 27.83
CA SER A 24 -0.20 -7.20 28.02
C SER A 24 0.52 -5.93 27.56
N ILE A 25 1.82 -5.79 27.84
CA ILE A 25 2.62 -4.65 27.36
C ILE A 25 2.73 -4.67 25.83
N VAL A 26 3.03 -5.82 25.23
CA VAL A 26 3.12 -5.96 23.76
C VAL A 26 1.77 -5.64 23.11
N SER A 27 0.67 -6.15 23.65
CA SER A 27 -0.68 -5.85 23.16
C SER A 27 -0.98 -4.36 23.22
N LEU A 28 -0.61 -3.69 24.32
CA LEU A 28 -0.80 -2.25 24.47
C LEU A 28 0.01 -1.44 23.45
N ILE A 29 1.26 -1.82 23.19
CA ILE A 29 2.11 -1.19 22.16
C ILE A 29 1.46 -1.33 20.77
N VAL A 30 0.95 -2.52 20.43
CA VAL A 30 0.26 -2.75 19.14
C VAL A 30 -0.99 -1.88 19.02
N ILE A 31 -1.79 -1.76 20.08
CA ILE A 31 -2.99 -0.91 20.08
C ILE A 31 -2.64 0.57 19.87
N ILE A 32 -1.62 1.07 20.58
CA ILE A 32 -1.15 2.46 20.43
C ILE A 32 -0.62 2.69 19.02
N LEU A 33 0.07 1.71 18.43
CA LEU A 33 0.60 1.80 17.07
C LEU A 33 -0.52 1.86 16.03
N LEU A 34 -1.59 1.08 16.20
CA LEU A 34 -2.76 1.10 15.30
C LEU A 34 -3.54 2.42 15.39
N ILE A 35 -3.68 2.97 16.59
CA ILE A 35 -4.36 4.28 16.82
C ILE A 35 -3.49 5.44 16.33
N GLY A 36 -2.17 5.30 16.44
CA GLY A 36 -1.18 6.29 16.03
C GLY A 36 -1.02 6.44 14.51
N ILE A 37 -1.65 5.59 13.69
CA ILE A 37 -1.65 5.74 12.24
C ILE A 37 -2.38 7.06 11.90
N PRO A 38 -1.67 8.07 11.39
CA PRO A 38 -2.29 9.36 11.14
C PRO A 38 -3.33 9.18 10.03
N ILE A 39 -4.60 9.46 10.33
CA ILE A 39 -5.73 9.43 9.37
C ILE A 39 -5.40 10.25 8.09
N ARG A 40 -4.50 11.23 8.20
CA ARG A 40 -3.98 12.01 7.07
C ARG A 40 -3.25 11.15 6.03
N LEU A 41 -2.50 10.11 6.42
CA LEU A 41 -1.81 9.20 5.50
C LEU A 41 -2.79 8.36 4.67
N THR A 42 -3.92 7.95 5.28
CA THR A 42 -4.95 7.18 4.55
C THR A 42 -5.55 7.98 3.40
N ARG A 43 -5.67 9.31 3.55
CA ARG A 43 -6.13 10.22 2.49
C ARG A 43 -5.12 10.31 1.35
N PHE A 44 -3.83 10.44 1.65
CA PHE A 44 -2.79 10.52 0.61
C PHE A 44 -2.67 9.22 -0.20
N ILE A 45 -2.73 8.06 0.47
CA ILE A 45 -2.70 6.77 -0.21
C ILE A 45 -3.95 6.59 -1.06
N GLY A 46 -5.13 6.91 -0.53
CA GLY A 46 -6.40 6.84 -1.27
C GLY A 46 -6.42 7.77 -2.48
N GLU A 47 -5.93 9.00 -2.35
CA GLU A 47 -5.84 9.96 -3.44
C GLU A 47 -4.83 9.51 -4.51
N GLY A 48 -3.69 8.95 -4.10
CA GLY A 48 -2.71 8.36 -5.02
C GLY A 48 -3.31 7.21 -5.84
N ILE A 49 -3.99 6.27 -5.17
CA ILE A 49 -4.67 5.16 -5.86
C ILE A 49 -5.76 5.68 -6.79
N ALA A 50 -6.57 6.66 -6.35
CA ALA A 50 -7.60 7.26 -7.20
C ALA A 50 -7.01 7.90 -8.47
N ARG A 51 -5.89 8.63 -8.34
CA ARG A 51 -5.17 9.19 -9.49
C ARG A 51 -4.64 8.12 -10.44
N LEU A 52 -4.12 7.00 -9.92
CA LEU A 52 -3.71 5.87 -10.74
C LEU A 52 -4.92 5.25 -11.49
N VAL A 53 -6.05 5.07 -10.82
CA VAL A 53 -7.27 4.56 -11.49
C VAL A 53 -7.71 5.51 -12.59
N ILE A 54 -7.71 6.83 -12.33
CA ILE A 54 -8.04 7.85 -13.34
C ILE A 54 -7.07 7.80 -14.53
N GLY A 55 -5.76 7.69 -14.27
CA GLY A 55 -4.75 7.57 -15.33
C GLY A 55 -4.94 6.32 -16.19
N ALA A 56 -5.22 5.17 -15.57
CA ALA A 56 -5.52 3.93 -16.27
C ALA A 56 -6.78 4.06 -17.15
N LEU A 57 -7.82 4.71 -16.63
CA LEU A 57 -9.04 5.00 -17.38
C LEU A 57 -8.77 5.92 -18.58
N PHE A 58 -7.96 6.97 -18.40
CA PHE A 58 -7.59 7.85 -19.51
C PHE A 58 -6.86 7.08 -20.61
N ILE A 59 -5.82 6.33 -20.26
CA ILE A 59 -5.05 5.54 -21.24
C ILE A 59 -5.96 4.53 -21.93
N PHE A 60 -6.84 3.86 -21.18
CA PHE A 60 -7.79 2.92 -21.75
C PHE A 60 -8.69 3.59 -22.81
N LEU A 61 -9.27 4.75 -22.50
CA LEU A 61 -10.10 5.49 -23.46
C LEU A 61 -9.31 5.93 -24.70
N ILE A 62 -8.09 6.41 -24.50
CA ILE A 62 -7.20 6.80 -25.60
C ILE A 62 -6.85 5.60 -26.45
N ASN A 63 -6.58 4.44 -25.86
CA ASN A 63 -6.27 3.23 -26.62
C ASN A 63 -7.48 2.69 -27.39
N VAL A 64 -8.70 2.83 -26.85
CA VAL A 64 -9.94 2.44 -27.53
C VAL A 64 -10.20 3.36 -28.74
N VAL A 65 -10.09 4.67 -28.56
CA VAL A 65 -10.36 5.65 -29.63
C VAL A 65 -9.18 5.74 -30.62
N GLY A 66 -7.97 5.83 -30.08
CA GLY A 66 -6.71 5.97 -30.79
C GLY A 66 -6.21 4.68 -31.43
N GLY A 67 -6.79 3.52 -31.10
CA GLY A 67 -6.42 2.26 -31.76
C GLY A 67 -6.69 2.25 -33.26
N VAL A 68 -7.69 3.02 -33.73
CA VAL A 68 -7.93 3.22 -35.16
C VAL A 68 -6.80 4.02 -35.83
N LEU A 69 -6.09 4.85 -35.07
CA LEU A 69 -4.96 5.68 -35.52
C LEU A 69 -3.60 5.00 -35.26
N GLY A 70 -3.58 3.76 -34.74
CA GLY A 70 -2.37 3.06 -34.34
C GLY A 70 -1.71 3.59 -33.05
N ILE A 71 -2.41 4.46 -32.31
CA ILE A 71 -1.90 5.04 -31.06
C ILE A 71 -2.29 4.10 -29.91
N HIS A 72 -1.27 3.44 -29.33
CA HIS A 72 -1.46 2.53 -28.20
C HIS A 72 -0.40 2.77 -27.13
N LEU A 73 -0.80 3.34 -26.01
CA LEU A 73 0.04 3.47 -24.82
C LEU A 73 -0.03 2.18 -23.99
N PRO A 74 1.10 1.61 -23.54
CA PRO A 74 1.08 0.46 -22.65
C PRO A 74 0.40 0.84 -21.33
N ILE A 75 -0.53 0.02 -20.83
CA ILE A 75 -1.20 0.23 -19.54
C ILE A 75 -0.33 -0.39 -18.44
N ASN A 76 0.70 0.34 -18.00
CA ASN A 76 1.62 -0.07 -16.93
C ASN A 76 1.65 0.98 -15.81
N LEU A 77 2.25 0.64 -14.68
CA LEU A 77 2.30 1.56 -13.53
C LEU A 77 2.92 2.92 -13.85
N PHE A 78 3.91 2.96 -14.75
CA PHE A 78 4.61 4.20 -15.10
C PHE A 78 3.74 5.13 -15.94
N THR A 79 3.17 4.65 -17.05
CA THR A 79 2.29 5.44 -17.90
C THR A 79 1.03 5.87 -17.15
N VAL A 80 0.46 4.96 -16.34
CA VAL A 80 -0.70 5.25 -15.49
C VAL A 80 -0.38 6.31 -14.44
N ALA A 81 0.79 6.28 -13.81
CA ALA A 81 1.20 7.32 -12.88
C ALA A 81 1.38 8.67 -13.59
N VAL A 82 2.10 8.70 -14.72
CA VAL A 82 2.32 9.96 -15.46
C VAL A 82 1.00 10.56 -15.94
N THR A 83 0.10 9.76 -16.53
CA THR A 83 -1.22 10.24 -16.96
C THR A 83 -2.16 10.58 -15.81
N GLY A 84 -2.12 9.82 -14.71
CA GLY A 84 -2.97 10.05 -13.54
C GLY A 84 -2.58 11.27 -12.72
N PHE A 85 -1.28 11.56 -12.62
CA PHE A 85 -0.78 12.71 -11.87
C PHE A 85 -0.69 13.99 -12.70
N LEU A 86 -0.32 13.92 -13.98
CA LEU A 86 -0.24 15.09 -14.85
C LEU A 86 -1.54 15.33 -15.64
N GLY A 87 -2.41 14.32 -15.80
CA GLY A 87 -3.65 14.43 -16.58
C GLY A 87 -3.40 14.50 -18.09
N ILE A 88 -4.17 15.37 -18.77
CA ILE A 88 -4.09 15.60 -20.23
C ILE A 88 -2.66 15.96 -20.70
N PRO A 89 -1.92 16.90 -20.08
CA PRO A 89 -0.56 17.19 -20.54
C PRO A 89 0.38 15.99 -20.42
N GLY A 90 0.18 15.10 -19.42
CA GLY A 90 0.93 13.85 -19.28
C GLY A 90 0.64 12.85 -20.40
N VAL A 91 -0.65 12.72 -20.77
CA VAL A 91 -1.06 11.92 -21.93
C VAL A 91 -0.38 12.39 -23.20
N VAL A 92 -0.44 13.69 -23.48
CA VAL A 92 0.14 14.26 -24.71
C VAL A 92 1.65 14.00 -24.74
N ALA A 93 2.35 14.28 -23.63
CA ALA A 93 3.79 14.02 -23.54
C ALA A 93 4.15 12.55 -23.80
N LEU A 94 3.40 11.60 -23.23
CA LEU A 94 3.65 10.18 -23.44
C LEU A 94 3.39 9.72 -24.88
N ILE A 95 2.32 10.23 -25.52
CA ILE A 95 2.04 9.93 -26.93
C ILE A 95 3.20 10.45 -27.80
N PHE A 96 3.69 11.66 -27.53
CA PHE A 96 4.87 12.20 -28.24
C PHE A 96 6.12 11.33 -28.00
N LEU A 97 6.41 10.95 -26.75
CA LEU A 97 7.57 10.08 -26.47
C LEU A 97 7.46 8.74 -27.19
N GLN A 98 6.29 8.13 -27.16
CA GLN A 98 6.08 6.84 -27.79
C GLN A 98 6.17 6.91 -29.32
N GLN A 99 5.63 7.96 -29.93
CA GLN A 99 5.59 8.08 -31.38
C GLN A 99 6.92 8.54 -32.00
N TYR A 100 7.72 9.34 -31.27
CA TYR A 100 8.92 9.99 -31.83
C TYR A 100 10.25 9.52 -31.23
N VAL A 101 10.26 8.94 -30.03
CA VAL A 101 11.51 8.54 -29.35
C VAL A 101 11.72 7.03 -29.37
N ILE A 102 10.65 6.26 -29.23
CA ILE A 102 10.69 4.78 -29.14
C ILE A 102 10.39 4.13 -30.52
N SER A 103 10.18 4.95 -31.56
CA SER A 103 9.83 4.57 -32.93
C SER A 103 10.67 3.43 -33.51
#